data_AF-A0A9W6WFD0-F1
#
_entry.id   AF-A0A9W6WFD0-F1
#
_cell.length_a   1.000
_cell.length_b   1.000
_cell.length_c   1.000
_cell.angle_alpha   90.00
_cell.angle_beta   90.00
_cell.angle_gamma   90.00
#
_symmetry.space_group_name_H-M   'P 1'
#
loop_
_entity.id
_entity.type
_entity.pdbx_description
1 polymer ?
#
loop_
_entity_poly.entity_id
_entity_poly.type
_entity_poly.pdbx_seq_one_letter_code
_entity_poly.pdbx_strand_id
1 'polypeptide(L)'
;MNKLYDEFNKFTKFEKLKNYRSDRKARDNFKNYLNDLSINKTLKFNSNTSWFEFISIVKENENFLNFIGRRGSSPIDIWWDYLDKENQILKAKKDIVNQLLINNNNEFKFEKFEDFNDLNELNNFENFKNFEKIIKTDKNCESYSSNDIKLIYKLIHDKIYNPPQKLSSTTSTTSNKIGEKRKIDQISNDSSNPKKRLATLGYGSFTKN
;
A
#
# COMPACT_ATOMS: atom_id res chain seq x y z
N MET A 1 1.98 -17.19 41.51
CA MET A 1 2.26 -16.19 40.46
C MET A 1 1.55 -16.46 39.13
N ASN A 2 1.54 -17.69 38.60
CA ASN A 2 0.93 -17.96 37.27
C ASN A 2 -0.60 -17.93 37.22
N LYS A 3 -1.30 -18.31 38.31
CA LYS A 3 -2.78 -18.38 38.32
C LYS A 3 -3.47 -17.01 38.12
N LEU A 4 -2.92 -15.96 38.73
CA LEU A 4 -3.46 -14.59 38.62
C LEU A 4 -3.20 -14.00 37.23
N TYR A 5 -2.04 -14.30 36.63
CA TYR A 5 -1.72 -13.95 35.26
C TYR A 5 -2.65 -14.66 34.25
N ASP A 6 -2.91 -15.95 34.48
CA ASP A 6 -3.83 -16.74 33.65
C ASP A 6 -5.27 -16.25 33.75
N GLU A 7 -5.73 -15.86 34.94
CA GLU A 7 -7.06 -15.26 35.15
C GLU A 7 -7.19 -13.91 34.45
N PHE A 8 -6.18 -13.03 34.58
CA PHE A 8 -6.15 -11.76 33.86
C PHE A 8 -6.18 -11.97 32.33
N ASN A 9 -5.42 -12.95 31.82
CA ASN A 9 -5.43 -13.30 30.41
C ASN A 9 -6.77 -13.84 29.93
N LYS A 10 -7.49 -14.61 30.76
CA LYS A 10 -8.85 -15.09 30.44
C LYS A 10 -9.84 -13.95 30.40
N PHE A 11 -9.80 -13.05 31.39
CA PHE A 11 -10.66 -11.87 31.45
C PHE A 11 -10.45 -10.97 30.23
N THR A 12 -9.18 -10.63 29.92
CA THR A 12 -8.87 -9.81 28.75
C THR A 12 -9.33 -10.46 27.45
N LYS A 13 -9.17 -11.78 27.27
CA LYS A 13 -9.69 -12.55 26.13
C LYS A 13 -11.21 -12.44 26.02
N PHE A 14 -11.93 -12.65 27.12
CA PHE A 14 -13.39 -12.56 27.15
C PHE A 14 -13.88 -11.17 26.70
N GLU A 15 -13.28 -10.11 27.24
CA GLU A 15 -13.56 -8.73 26.82
C GLU A 15 -13.25 -8.47 25.34
N LYS A 16 -12.19 -9.09 24.77
CA LYS A 16 -11.92 -9.00 23.33
C LYS A 16 -13.06 -9.62 22.51
N LEU A 17 -13.53 -10.80 22.90
CA LEU A 17 -14.59 -11.49 22.17
C LEU A 17 -15.92 -10.73 22.25
N LYS A 18 -16.25 -10.18 23.41
CA LYS A 18 -17.47 -9.39 23.62
C LYS A 18 -17.53 -8.17 22.70
N ASN A 19 -16.41 -7.45 22.57
CA ASN A 19 -16.33 -6.23 21.78
C ASN A 19 -15.98 -6.47 20.29
N TYR A 20 -15.59 -7.69 19.91
CA TYR A 20 -15.19 -8.01 18.54
C TYR A 20 -16.24 -7.63 17.49
N ARG A 21 -17.52 -7.84 17.79
CA ARG A 21 -18.62 -7.50 16.86
C ARG A 21 -18.76 -5.99 16.68
N SER A 22 -18.66 -5.22 17.75
CA SER A 22 -18.75 -3.75 17.67
C SER A 22 -17.52 -3.18 16.96
N ASP A 23 -16.34 -3.74 17.22
CA ASP A 23 -15.09 -3.35 16.58
C ASP A 23 -15.07 -3.64 15.08
N ARG A 24 -15.64 -4.78 14.67
CA ARG A 24 -15.83 -5.09 13.25
C ARG A 24 -16.81 -4.12 12.58
N LYS A 25 -17.96 -3.84 13.21
CA LYS A 25 -18.94 -2.89 12.66
C LYS A 25 -18.35 -1.48 12.49
N ALA A 26 -17.60 -0.99 13.47
CA ALA A 26 -16.94 0.31 13.36
C ALA A 26 -15.93 0.35 12.21
N ARG A 27 -15.15 -0.72 12.02
CA ARG A 27 -14.25 -0.85 10.86
C ARG A 27 -14.99 -0.87 9.53
N ASP A 28 -16.08 -1.62 9.44
CA ASP A 28 -16.88 -1.72 8.21
C ASP A 28 -17.55 -0.37 7.88
N ASN A 29 -18.04 0.35 8.89
CA ASN A 29 -18.58 1.70 8.73
C ASN A 29 -17.52 2.69 8.22
N PHE A 30 -16.30 2.62 8.77
CA PHE A 30 -15.20 3.46 8.31
C PHE A 30 -14.83 3.16 6.85
N LYS A 31 -14.78 1.87 6.46
CA LYS A 31 -14.56 1.48 5.05
C LYS A 31 -15.64 1.98 4.12
N ASN A 32 -16.91 1.94 4.54
CA ASN A 32 -18.02 2.48 3.75
C ASN A 32 -17.87 3.99 3.57
N TYR A 33 -17.51 4.71 4.63
CA TYR A 33 -17.23 6.14 4.56
C TYR A 33 -16.09 6.48 3.58
N LEU A 34 -15.02 5.67 3.53
CA LEU A 34 -13.95 5.84 2.53
C LEU A 34 -14.46 5.66 1.09
N ASN A 35 -15.33 4.68 0.86
CA ASN A 35 -15.95 4.50 -0.45
C ASN A 35 -16.81 5.70 -0.84
N ASP A 36 -17.59 6.25 0.10
CA ASP A 36 -18.43 7.41 -0.15
C ASP A 36 -17.59 8.66 -0.49
N LEU A 37 -16.46 8.86 0.20
CA LEU A 37 -15.51 9.94 -0.13
C LEU A 37 -14.95 9.80 -1.55
N SER A 38 -14.63 8.57 -1.96
CA SER A 38 -14.14 8.28 -3.32
C SER A 38 -15.21 8.57 -4.38
N ILE A 39 -16.46 8.14 -4.14
CA ILE A 39 -17.60 8.36 -5.05
C ILE A 39 -17.93 9.85 -5.18
N ASN A 40 -17.92 10.58 -4.06
CA ASN A 40 -18.22 12.01 -4.03
C ASN A 40 -17.07 12.88 -4.58
N LYS A 41 -15.95 12.27 -5.00
CA LYS A 41 -14.76 12.94 -5.56
C LYS A 41 -14.17 14.02 -4.64
N THR A 42 -14.48 13.99 -3.34
CA THR A 42 -13.92 14.95 -2.36
C THR A 42 -12.45 14.67 -2.11
N LEU A 43 -12.05 13.39 -2.19
CA LEU A 43 -10.66 12.97 -2.13
C LEU A 43 -10.42 11.82 -3.12
N LYS A 44 -9.48 12.00 -4.04
CA LYS A 44 -9.00 10.90 -4.88
C LYS A 44 -7.80 10.24 -4.22
N PHE A 45 -7.98 9.02 -3.74
CA PHE A 45 -6.88 8.21 -3.22
C PHE A 45 -5.92 7.86 -4.36
N ASN A 46 -4.69 8.36 -4.30
CA ASN A 46 -3.63 8.03 -5.25
C ASN A 46 -2.28 7.95 -4.52
N SER A 47 -1.24 7.48 -5.20
CA SER A 47 0.13 7.41 -4.64
C SER A 47 0.70 8.76 -4.18
N ASN A 48 0.12 9.88 -4.62
CA ASN A 48 0.56 11.22 -4.26
C ASN A 48 -0.20 11.78 -3.05
N THR A 49 -1.33 11.19 -2.66
CA THR A 49 -2.09 11.65 -1.49
C THR A 49 -1.35 11.30 -0.22
N SER A 50 -1.14 12.32 0.62
CA SER A 50 -0.49 12.12 1.90
C SER A 50 -1.50 11.72 2.98
N TRP A 51 -1.05 10.92 3.94
CA TRP A 51 -1.87 10.58 5.11
C TRP A 51 -2.32 11.83 5.90
N PHE A 52 -1.48 12.86 5.96
CA PHE A 52 -1.80 14.11 6.69
C PHE A 52 -2.94 14.89 6.04
N GLU A 53 -2.95 14.96 4.71
CA GLU A 53 -4.04 15.58 3.95
C GLU A 53 -5.35 14.80 4.15
N PHE A 54 -5.28 13.46 4.06
CA PHE A 54 -6.41 12.58 4.33
C PHE A 54 -6.98 12.78 5.75
N ILE A 55 -6.12 12.76 6.78
CA ILE A 55 -6.55 12.94 8.17
C ILE A 55 -7.16 14.31 8.40
N SER A 56 -6.67 15.35 7.74
CA SER A 56 -7.19 16.71 7.90
C SER A 56 -8.67 16.82 7.52
N ILE A 57 -9.11 16.00 6.55
CA ILE A 57 -10.50 15.92 6.08
C ILE A 57 -11.34 15.01 6.99
N VAL A 58 -10.75 13.90 7.46
CA VAL A 58 -11.49 12.80 8.11
C VAL A 58 -11.57 12.93 9.63
N LYS A 59 -10.68 13.70 10.28
CA LYS A 59 -10.56 13.82 11.74
C LYS A 59 -11.85 14.17 12.47
N GLU A 60 -12.74 14.94 11.84
CA GLU A 60 -13.98 15.45 12.46
C GLU A 60 -15.16 14.50 12.27
N ASN A 61 -14.99 13.43 11.47
CA ASN A 61 -16.09 12.53 11.15
C ASN A 61 -16.37 11.55 12.30
N GLU A 62 -17.66 11.37 12.63
CA GLU A 62 -18.12 10.44 13.67
C GLU A 62 -17.68 8.99 13.40
N ASN A 63 -17.66 8.55 12.13
CA ASN A 63 -17.23 7.20 11.77
C ASN A 63 -15.75 6.97 12.09
N PHE A 64 -14.92 8.00 11.93
CA PHE A 64 -13.50 7.95 12.26
C PHE A 64 -13.28 8.00 13.78
N LEU A 65 -13.92 8.93 14.48
CA LEU A 65 -13.84 9.06 15.95
C LEU A 65 -14.32 7.77 16.64
N ASN A 66 -15.41 7.18 16.17
CA ASN A 66 -15.94 5.92 16.70
C ASN A 66 -15.02 4.73 16.43
N PHE A 67 -14.12 4.83 15.47
CA PHE A 67 -13.22 3.76 15.08
C PHE A 67 -11.85 3.85 15.78
N ILE A 68 -11.35 5.05 16.04
CA ILE A 68 -10.08 5.25 16.76
C ILE A 68 -10.12 4.56 18.14
N GLY A 69 -9.01 3.90 18.49
CA GLY A 69 -8.86 3.22 19.78
C GLY A 69 -9.51 1.83 19.86
N ARG A 70 -10.17 1.38 18.78
CA ARG A 70 -10.66 0.01 18.67
C ARG A 70 -9.55 -0.97 18.31
N ARG A 71 -9.76 -2.24 18.64
CA ARG A 71 -8.77 -3.29 18.40
C ARG A 71 -8.82 -3.81 16.97
N GLY A 72 -7.66 -4.12 16.42
CA GLY A 72 -7.48 -4.67 15.07
C GLY A 72 -6.67 -3.74 14.19
N SER A 73 -6.97 -3.75 12.89
CA SER A 73 -6.39 -2.84 11.91
C SER A 73 -6.63 -1.40 12.32
N SER A 74 -5.58 -0.61 12.33
CA SER A 74 -5.61 0.83 12.60
C SER A 74 -6.23 1.59 11.40
N PRO A 75 -6.73 2.82 11.57
CA PRO A 75 -7.17 3.64 10.44
C PRO A 75 -6.11 3.84 9.36
N ILE A 76 -4.84 3.91 9.74
CA ILE A 76 -3.73 3.98 8.78
C ILE A 76 -3.63 2.69 7.95
N ASP A 77 -3.80 1.51 8.55
CA ASP A 77 -3.72 0.22 7.84
C ASP A 77 -4.85 0.11 6.81
N ILE A 78 -6.07 0.52 7.20
CA ILE A 78 -7.22 0.52 6.28
C ILE A 78 -7.00 1.50 5.13
N TRP A 79 -6.36 2.63 5.38
CA TRP A 79 -6.02 3.58 4.35
C TRP A 79 -4.96 3.05 3.39
N TRP A 80 -3.91 2.38 3.88
CA TRP A 80 -2.93 1.70 3.03
C TRP A 80 -3.61 0.64 2.14
N ASP A 81 -4.46 -0.21 2.72
CA ASP A 81 -5.23 -1.21 1.96
C ASP A 81 -6.06 -0.55 0.84
N TYR A 82 -6.66 0.61 1.13
CA TYR A 82 -7.48 1.35 0.18
C TYR A 82 -6.63 1.98 -0.93
N LEU A 83 -5.54 2.63 -0.56
CA LEU A 83 -4.61 3.29 -1.47
C LEU A 83 -3.93 2.29 -2.41
N ASP A 84 -3.53 1.13 -1.89
CA ASP A 84 -2.94 0.06 -2.70
C ASP A 84 -3.94 -0.50 -3.71
N LYS A 85 -5.20 -0.70 -3.31
CA LYS A 85 -6.27 -1.12 -4.22
C LYS A 85 -6.46 -0.13 -5.37
N GLU A 86 -6.56 1.17 -5.07
CA GLU A 86 -6.74 2.20 -6.10
C GLU A 86 -5.51 2.31 -7.02
N ASN A 87 -4.31 2.22 -6.46
CA ASN A 87 -3.07 2.21 -7.25
C ASN A 87 -2.98 0.97 -8.15
N GLN A 88 -3.45 -0.19 -7.69
CA GLN A 88 -3.49 -1.40 -8.51
C GLN A 88 -4.45 -1.24 -9.70
N ILE A 89 -5.62 -0.65 -9.48
CA ILE A 89 -6.58 -0.33 -10.54
C ILE A 89 -5.95 0.66 -11.54
N LEU A 90 -5.30 1.71 -11.04
CA LEU A 90 -4.61 2.69 -11.88
C LEU A 90 -3.49 2.06 -12.70
N LYS A 91 -2.73 1.15 -12.11
CA LYS A 91 -1.67 0.42 -12.82
C LYS A 91 -2.23 -0.44 -13.94
N ALA A 92 -3.32 -1.17 -13.71
CA ALA A 92 -3.99 -1.94 -14.74
C ALA A 92 -4.48 -1.04 -15.90
N LYS A 93 -5.08 0.12 -15.58
CA LYS A 93 -5.48 1.12 -16.58
C LYS A 93 -4.28 1.65 -17.38
N LYS A 94 -3.17 1.96 -16.70
CA LYS A 94 -1.91 2.38 -17.34
C LYS A 94 -1.38 1.31 -18.29
N ASP A 95 -1.41 0.04 -17.90
CA ASP A 95 -0.90 -1.05 -18.72
C ASP A 95 -1.73 -1.23 -19.99
N ILE A 96 -3.06 -1.10 -19.89
CA ILE A 96 -3.97 -1.08 -21.06
C ILE A 96 -3.63 0.11 -21.97
N VAL A 97 -3.48 1.31 -21.43
CA VAL A 97 -3.13 2.50 -22.21
C VAL A 97 -1.78 2.33 -22.91
N ASN A 98 -0.77 1.75 -22.25
CA ASN A 98 0.51 1.46 -22.88
C ASN A 98 0.36 0.47 -24.06
N GLN A 99 -0.48 -0.56 -23.92
CA GLN A 99 -0.76 -1.50 -25.01
C GLN A 99 -1.44 -0.80 -26.20
N LEU A 100 -2.39 0.11 -25.93
CA LEU A 100 -3.04 0.89 -26.98
C LEU A 100 -2.06 1.80 -27.71
N LEU A 101 -1.17 2.50 -26.98
CA LEU A 101 -0.13 3.33 -27.58
C LEU A 101 0.82 2.52 -28.48
N ILE A 102 1.18 1.30 -28.06
CA ILE A 102 2.03 0.40 -28.85
C ILE A 102 1.29 -0.05 -30.12
N ASN A 103 0.01 -0.43 -30.01
CA ASN A 103 -0.80 -0.89 -31.13
C ASN A 103 -1.08 0.21 -32.16
N ASN A 104 -1.18 1.46 -31.71
CA ASN A 104 -1.32 2.65 -32.56
C ASN A 104 0.03 3.12 -33.15
N ASN A 105 1.03 2.24 -33.22
CA ASN A 105 2.31 2.44 -33.92
C ASN A 105 3.16 3.65 -33.46
N ASN A 106 3.15 4.01 -32.17
CA ASN A 106 4.11 4.97 -31.60
C ASN A 106 4.13 6.38 -32.23
N GLU A 107 3.06 6.84 -32.90
CA GLU A 107 3.03 8.22 -33.40
C GLU A 107 2.98 9.26 -32.27
N PHE A 108 2.57 8.84 -31.08
CA PHE A 108 2.49 9.71 -29.93
C PHE A 108 3.87 9.90 -29.28
N LYS A 109 4.48 11.06 -29.52
CA LYS A 109 5.71 11.48 -28.85
C LYS A 109 5.37 12.33 -27.63
N PHE A 110 5.73 11.85 -26.45
CA PHE A 110 5.69 12.67 -25.25
C PHE A 110 6.70 13.80 -25.40
N GLU A 111 6.30 15.00 -25.02
CA GLU A 111 7.18 16.15 -24.90
C GLU A 111 7.71 16.23 -23.48
N LYS A 112 8.97 16.67 -23.34
CA LYS A 112 9.53 16.93 -22.02
C LYS A 112 8.83 18.18 -21.46
N PHE A 113 8.32 18.08 -20.25
CA PHE A 113 7.75 19.19 -19.51
C PHE A 113 8.30 19.17 -18.08
N GLU A 114 8.27 20.31 -17.40
CA GLU A 114 8.70 20.43 -16.00
C GLU A 114 7.61 19.93 -15.07
N ASP A 115 8.00 19.35 -13.93
CA ASP A 115 7.04 18.81 -12.96
C ASP A 115 6.03 19.89 -12.53
N PHE A 116 4.77 19.69 -12.92
CA PHE A 116 3.68 20.59 -12.52
C PHE A 116 3.21 20.26 -11.10
N ASN A 117 2.96 21.32 -10.32
CA ASN A 117 2.31 21.23 -9.02
C ASN A 117 0.82 20.90 -9.16
N ASP A 118 0.14 21.42 -10.19
CA ASP A 118 -1.27 21.12 -10.49
C ASP A 118 -1.42 20.31 -11.79
N LEU A 119 -2.13 19.18 -11.69
CA LEU A 119 -2.48 18.31 -12.84
C LEU A 119 -3.44 18.99 -13.83
N ASN A 120 -4.09 20.08 -13.45
CA ASN A 120 -5.00 20.80 -14.36
C ASN A 120 -4.26 21.59 -15.45
N GLU A 121 -2.99 21.94 -15.22
CA GLU A 121 -2.16 22.62 -16.20
C GLU A 121 -1.95 21.77 -17.47
N LEU A 122 -2.04 20.44 -17.35
CA LEU A 122 -1.97 19.52 -18.49
C LEU A 122 -3.02 19.79 -19.57
N ASN A 123 -4.19 20.32 -19.20
CA ASN A 123 -5.27 20.60 -20.16
C ASN A 123 -4.89 21.64 -21.21
N ASN A 124 -3.88 22.47 -20.95
CA ASN A 124 -3.44 23.52 -21.87
C ASN A 124 -2.52 22.98 -22.97
N PHE A 125 -1.93 21.80 -22.79
CA PHE A 125 -1.00 21.22 -23.74
C PHE A 125 -1.74 20.48 -24.87
N GLU A 126 -1.39 20.82 -26.11
CA GLU A 126 -1.93 20.12 -27.29
C GLU A 126 -1.59 18.62 -27.26
N ASN A 127 -0.41 18.28 -26.73
CA ASN A 127 0.04 16.91 -26.58
C ASN A 127 -0.93 16.08 -25.70
N PHE A 128 -1.35 16.62 -24.56
CA PHE A 128 -2.34 15.98 -23.70
C PHE A 128 -3.71 15.87 -24.36
N LYS A 129 -4.15 16.89 -25.12
CA LYS A 129 -5.43 16.82 -25.85
C LYS A 129 -5.41 15.73 -26.93
N ASN A 130 -4.28 15.56 -27.62
CA ASN A 130 -4.11 14.50 -28.61
C ASN A 130 -4.10 13.11 -27.94
N PHE A 131 -3.43 12.99 -26.79
CA PHE A 131 -3.46 11.78 -25.96
C PHE A 131 -4.88 11.41 -25.51
N GLU A 132 -5.63 12.39 -24.99
CA GLU A 132 -6.99 12.19 -24.53
C GLU A 132 -7.92 11.76 -25.68
N LYS A 133 -7.73 12.32 -26.89
CA LYS A 133 -8.47 11.90 -28.08
C LYS A 133 -8.18 10.44 -28.44
N ILE A 134 -6.91 10.05 -28.52
CA ILE A 134 -6.51 8.67 -28.85
C ILE A 134 -7.09 7.66 -27.85
N ILE A 135 -7.07 8.00 -26.56
CA ILE A 135 -7.60 7.11 -25.53
C ILE A 135 -9.13 7.01 -25.60
N LYS A 136 -9.82 8.13 -25.83
CA LYS A 136 -11.29 8.13 -25.90
C LYS A 136 -11.84 7.51 -27.18
N THR A 137 -11.06 7.44 -28.26
CA THR A 137 -11.48 6.71 -29.46
C THR A 137 -11.56 5.21 -29.25
N ASP A 138 -10.80 4.67 -28.28
CA ASP A 138 -10.79 3.24 -27.99
C ASP A 138 -11.89 2.82 -27.01
N LYS A 139 -12.66 1.81 -27.40
CA LYS A 139 -13.78 1.24 -26.60
C LYS A 139 -13.35 0.78 -25.20
N ASN A 140 -12.09 0.38 -25.03
CA ASN A 140 -11.56 -0.13 -23.77
C ASN A 140 -11.32 0.98 -22.73
N CYS A 141 -11.19 2.22 -23.17
CA CYS A 141 -10.81 3.35 -22.31
C CYS A 141 -11.86 4.47 -22.23
N GLU A 142 -13.00 4.32 -22.90
CA GLU A 142 -14.11 5.27 -22.87
C GLU A 142 -14.63 5.56 -21.45
N SER A 143 -14.57 4.56 -20.56
CA SER A 143 -15.03 4.66 -19.17
C SER A 143 -14.02 5.34 -18.22
N TYR A 144 -12.83 5.71 -18.69
CA TYR A 144 -11.78 6.23 -17.82
C TYR A 144 -12.08 7.68 -17.42
N SER A 145 -11.96 7.98 -16.13
CA SER A 145 -12.12 9.34 -15.63
C SER A 145 -11.05 10.25 -16.20
N SER A 146 -11.39 11.50 -16.57
CA SER A 146 -10.42 12.49 -17.05
C SER A 146 -9.22 12.66 -16.11
N ASN A 147 -9.44 12.59 -14.80
CA ASN A 147 -8.35 12.65 -13.81
C ASN A 147 -7.46 11.41 -13.84
N ASP A 148 -8.01 10.23 -14.14
CA ASP A 148 -7.21 9.01 -14.27
C ASP A 148 -6.34 9.09 -15.53
N ILE A 149 -6.88 9.63 -16.63
CA ILE A 149 -6.13 9.86 -17.88
C ILE A 149 -4.96 10.84 -17.64
N LYS A 150 -5.21 11.96 -16.93
CA LYS A 150 -4.15 12.90 -16.51
C LYS A 150 -3.05 12.22 -15.69
N LEU A 151 -3.45 11.41 -14.71
CA LEU A 151 -2.50 10.71 -13.84
C LEU A 151 -1.71 9.65 -14.60
N ILE A 152 -2.35 8.90 -15.50
CA ILE A 152 -1.68 7.93 -16.38
C ILE A 152 -0.68 8.64 -17.29
N TYR A 153 -1.05 9.77 -17.89
CA TYR A 153 -0.15 10.56 -18.71
C TYR A 153 1.10 10.98 -17.92
N LYS A 154 0.93 11.53 -16.70
CA LYS A 154 2.04 11.86 -15.80
C LYS A 154 2.90 10.63 -15.48
N LEU A 155 2.29 9.50 -15.12
CA LEU A 155 3.01 8.26 -14.80
C LEU A 155 3.77 7.63 -15.98
N ILE A 156 3.34 7.89 -17.21
CA ILE A 156 4.06 7.45 -18.42
C ILE A 156 5.20 8.42 -18.70
N HIS A 157 4.94 9.73 -18.61
CA HIS A 157 5.95 10.77 -18.77
C HIS A 157 7.10 10.63 -17.76
N ASP A 158 6.79 10.48 -16.47
CA ASP A 158 7.76 10.26 -15.40
C ASP A 158 8.62 9.02 -15.69
N LYS A 159 8.03 7.94 -16.22
CA LYS A 159 8.78 6.73 -16.58
C LYS A 159 9.77 6.99 -17.72
N ILE A 160 9.46 7.90 -18.64
CA ILE A 160 10.30 8.23 -19.79
C ILE A 160 11.43 9.20 -19.39
N TYR A 161 11.10 10.27 -18.65
CA TYR A 161 12.03 11.38 -18.39
C TYR A 161 12.66 11.35 -16.99
N ASN A 162 12.00 10.73 -16.02
CA ASN A 162 12.45 10.58 -14.63
C ASN A 162 12.56 9.09 -14.25
N PRO A 163 13.35 8.27 -14.99
CA PRO A 163 13.44 6.84 -14.70
C PRO A 163 13.93 6.64 -13.27
N PRO A 164 13.35 5.68 -12.51
CA PRO A 164 13.80 5.40 -11.16
C PRO A 164 15.28 5.08 -11.21
N GLN A 165 16.09 5.89 -10.50
CA GLN A 165 17.51 5.61 -10.37
C GLN A 165 17.63 4.18 -9.84
N LYS A 166 18.29 3.29 -10.60
CA LYS A 166 18.56 1.93 -10.14
C LYS A 166 19.24 2.09 -8.79
N LEU A 167 18.60 1.61 -7.72
CA LEU A 167 19.21 1.52 -6.40
C LEU A 167 20.46 0.67 -6.61
N SER A 168 21.62 1.32 -6.71
CA SER A 168 22.88 0.63 -6.83
C SER A 168 23.01 -0.23 -5.59
N SER A 169 23.01 -1.55 -5.80
CA SER A 169 23.35 -2.53 -4.79
C SER A 169 24.84 -2.35 -4.45
N THR A 170 25.15 -1.31 -3.67
CA THR A 170 26.38 -1.27 -2.89
C THR A 170 25.99 -1.76 -1.52
N THR A 171 26.19 -3.06 -1.30
CA THR A 171 26.44 -3.57 0.04
C THR A 171 27.71 -2.90 0.54
N SER A 172 27.59 -1.72 1.14
CA SER A 172 28.62 -1.20 2.01
C SER A 172 28.56 -2.02 3.30
N THR A 173 29.35 -3.09 3.33
CA THR A 173 29.81 -3.73 4.56
C THR A 173 30.55 -2.66 5.38
N THR A 174 29.80 -1.89 6.16
CA THR A 174 30.37 -1.07 7.23
C THR A 174 30.70 -2.03 8.35
N SER A 175 31.92 -2.56 8.28
CA SER A 175 32.59 -3.25 9.36
C SER A 175 32.86 -2.26 10.49
N ASN A 176 31.83 -1.98 11.29
CA ASN A 176 32.04 -1.38 12.60
C ASN A 176 32.68 -2.44 13.51
N LYS A 177 34.01 -2.39 13.61
CA LYS A 177 34.78 -2.87 14.74
C LYS A 177 34.22 -2.23 16.02
N ILE A 178 33.34 -2.95 16.71
CA ILE A 178 33.16 -2.81 18.15
C ILE A 178 33.60 -4.14 18.74
N GLY A 179 34.90 -4.21 19.01
CA GLY A 179 35.48 -5.26 19.82
C GLY A 179 35.32 -4.90 21.28
N GLU A 180 34.36 -5.52 21.96
CA GLU A 180 34.51 -5.88 23.36
C GLU A 180 33.85 -7.26 23.55
N LYS A 181 34.70 -8.29 23.54
CA LYS A 181 34.32 -9.65 23.90
C LYS A 181 34.01 -9.66 25.39
N ARG A 182 32.74 -9.81 25.77
CA ARG A 182 32.39 -10.27 27.12
C ARG A 182 32.98 -11.66 27.32
N LYS A 183 33.86 -11.81 28.30
CA LYS A 183 34.32 -13.12 28.79
C LYS A 183 33.08 -13.88 29.29
N ILE A 184 32.81 -15.03 28.69
CA ILE A 184 31.88 -16.01 29.22
C ILE A 184 32.72 -16.90 30.12
N ASP A 185 32.44 -16.83 31.42
CA ASP A 185 33.09 -17.68 32.42
C ASP A 185 32.78 -19.15 32.13
N GLN A 186 33.83 -19.96 32.22
CA GLN A 186 33.79 -21.40 32.05
C GLN A 186 32.94 -22.01 33.16
N ILE A 187 31.82 -22.63 32.80
CA ILE A 187 31.10 -23.55 33.69
C ILE A 187 30.95 -24.89 32.96
N SER A 188 31.83 -25.80 33.40
CA SER A 188 31.75 -27.27 33.45
C SER A 188 31.01 -28.01 32.33
N ASN A 189 31.80 -28.82 31.60
CA ASN A 189 31.37 -29.97 30.83
C ASN A 189 30.50 -30.91 31.67
N ASP A 190 29.28 -31.20 31.20
CA ASP A 190 28.61 -32.44 31.54
C ASP A 190 27.94 -33.04 30.30
N SER A 191 28.38 -34.24 29.96
CA SER A 191 28.11 -34.94 28.72
C SER A 191 26.95 -35.93 28.89
N SER A 192 25.71 -35.50 28.62
CA SER A 192 24.62 -36.42 28.24
C SER A 192 23.33 -35.66 27.88
N ASN A 193 23.11 -35.33 26.61
CA ASN A 193 21.74 -35.27 26.06
C ASN A 193 21.74 -35.24 24.52
N PRO A 194 20.97 -36.09 23.83
CA PRO A 194 21.00 -36.16 22.37
C PRO A 194 20.36 -34.91 21.76
N LYS A 195 20.99 -34.42 20.68
CA LYS A 195 20.65 -33.22 19.91
C LYS A 195 19.14 -33.09 19.70
N LYS A 196 18.50 -32.08 20.33
CA LYS A 196 17.14 -31.66 19.98
C LYS A 196 17.15 -31.21 18.51
N ARG A 197 16.54 -32.02 17.64
CA ARG A 197 16.30 -31.64 16.23
C ARG A 197 15.31 -30.46 16.22
N LEU A 198 15.64 -29.42 15.47
CA LEU A 198 14.74 -28.30 15.21
C LEU A 198 13.46 -28.82 14.54
N ALA A 199 12.31 -28.29 14.95
CA ALA A 199 11.03 -28.61 14.32
C ALA A 199 11.06 -28.15 12.86
N THR A 200 10.99 -29.12 11.93
CA THR A 200 10.71 -28.84 10.52
C THR A 200 9.30 -28.24 10.43
N LEU A 201 9.20 -26.98 9.99
CA LEU A 201 7.92 -26.40 9.58
C LEU A 201 7.37 -27.24 8.42
N GLY A 202 6.29 -27.97 8.70
CA GLY A 202 5.61 -28.80 7.73
C GLY A 202 4.97 -27.95 6.63
N TYR A 203 5.64 -27.88 5.48
CA TYR A 203 5.04 -27.51 4.21
C TYR A 203 5.06 -28.74 3.29
N GLY A 204 3.87 -29.28 3.02
CA GLY A 204 3.53 -29.98 1.77
C GLY A 204 4.11 -31.37 1.55
N SER A 205 3.48 -32.41 2.10
CA SER A 205 3.50 -33.74 1.47
C SER A 205 2.29 -33.85 0.54
N PHE A 206 2.50 -33.61 -0.74
CA PHE A 206 1.54 -33.97 -1.79
C PHE A 206 1.52 -35.50 -1.93
N THR A 207 0.47 -36.15 -1.45
CA THR A 207 0.15 -37.52 -1.84
C THR A 207 -0.62 -37.48 -3.15
N LYS A 208 -0.02 -38.03 -4.21
CA LYS A 208 -0.72 -38.44 -5.42
C LYS A 208 -1.59 -39.65 -5.08
N ASN A 209 -2.86 -39.61 -5.48
CA ASN A 209 -3.66 -40.76 -5.90
C ASN A 209 -4.46 -40.30 -7.12
#